data_AF-A0AAW3V2Y1-F1
#
_entry.id   AF-A0AAW3V2Y1-F1
#
_cell.length_a   1.000
_cell.length_b   1.000
_cell.length_c   1.000
_cell.angle_alpha   90.00
_cell.angle_beta   90.00
_cell.angle_gamma   90.00
#
_symmetry.space_group_name_H-M   'P 1'
#
loop_
_entity.id
_entity.type
_entity.pdbx_description
1 polymer ?
#
loop_
_entity_poly.entity_id
_entity_poly.type
_entity_poly.pdbx_seq_one_letter_code
_entity_poly.pdbx_strand_id
1 'polypeptide(L)'
;MAQQVDVDFSRHRVSLFLEGVKTRFEELKSRDFPNSTPTEIIELIKAILELVAKGLPQADEKLLPLIFSLLTTYQDLLGYLDNAHTEQTPRGLVCILRQLLQETSKDSAFFASPQAAYNYGIADVQPYLIGPLKNLIGTQDLLGLPKVATLPIRLILFPRAERDNILAHAVFGHEIGHIIAAEYLTQEATTPAFQTALKDAIDEAVTRTNATPSNNQANNQLNTLAYRVRIQSRLSEIRKRAMEELISDYVGALLFGPSALLASYEIFSLADLDLPPVPGDHYPPSRYRLRFVFQALKQEGFVDAISVLAGTSGASGSVKALKSAFDRVEKLAGNNDDTIALANDPIIDVAYKWVANSLDLAKQGAQQRLPKQLVYAHALMTAEVPELIQRLELKVPPSELGIYPDTALPAWQSALLAGWAFTLHGKHSTPTGDVDFSIGDYDTVRKLVLRAIEGIDLQQEYAKYIAA
;
A
#
# COMPACT_ATOMS: atom_id res chain seq x y z
N MET A 1 -16.04 -42.00 -29.79
CA MET A 1 -16.23 -40.97 -30.85
C MET A 1 -16.81 -39.68 -30.30
N ALA A 2 -17.96 -39.68 -29.60
CA ALA A 2 -18.53 -38.46 -29.01
C ALA A 2 -17.57 -37.70 -28.07
N GLN A 3 -16.89 -38.39 -27.16
CA GLN A 3 -15.90 -37.77 -26.25
C GLN A 3 -14.70 -37.15 -27.00
N GLN A 4 -14.23 -37.77 -28.09
CA GLN A 4 -13.13 -37.24 -28.89
C GLN A 4 -13.54 -35.94 -29.63
N VAL A 5 -14.75 -35.91 -30.18
CA VAL A 5 -15.31 -34.72 -30.86
C VAL A 5 -15.41 -33.54 -29.88
N ASP A 6 -15.74 -33.79 -28.61
CA ASP A 6 -15.83 -32.77 -27.58
C ASP A 6 -14.46 -32.19 -27.18
N VAL A 7 -13.44 -33.05 -27.07
CA VAL A 7 -12.06 -32.62 -26.79
C VAL A 7 -11.48 -31.79 -27.95
N ASP A 8 -11.69 -32.21 -29.19
CA ASP A 8 -11.20 -31.46 -30.37
C ASP A 8 -11.91 -30.10 -30.52
N PHE A 9 -13.21 -30.04 -30.23
CA PHE A 9 -13.95 -28.79 -30.16
C PHE A 9 -13.40 -27.86 -29.07
N SER A 10 -13.13 -28.40 -27.88
CA SER A 10 -12.53 -27.66 -26.77
C SER A 10 -11.13 -27.14 -27.09
N ARG A 11 -10.27 -27.97 -27.72
CA ARG A 11 -8.95 -27.55 -28.24
C ARG A 11 -9.07 -26.38 -29.21
N HIS A 12 -10.01 -26.45 -30.15
CA HIS A 12 -10.22 -25.38 -31.13
C HIS A 12 -10.62 -24.06 -30.44
N ARG A 13 -11.53 -24.09 -29.46
CA ARG A 13 -11.91 -22.90 -28.69
C ARG A 13 -10.75 -22.31 -27.91
N VAL A 14 -9.96 -23.14 -27.23
CA VAL A 14 -8.76 -22.70 -26.51
C VAL A 14 -7.74 -22.10 -27.47
N SER A 15 -7.55 -22.68 -28.67
CA SER A 15 -6.66 -22.14 -29.69
C SER A 15 -7.07 -20.76 -30.18
N LEU A 16 -8.37 -20.53 -30.40
CA LEU A 16 -8.88 -19.21 -30.79
C LEU A 16 -8.68 -18.18 -29.68
N PHE A 17 -8.96 -18.57 -28.44
CA PHE A 17 -8.77 -17.67 -27.29
C PHE A 17 -7.29 -17.32 -27.10
N LEU A 18 -6.40 -18.32 -27.18
CA LEU A 18 -4.95 -18.16 -27.14
C LEU A 18 -4.45 -17.15 -28.17
N GLU A 19 -4.91 -17.25 -29.42
CA GLU A 19 -4.48 -16.33 -30.49
C GLU A 19 -5.02 -14.91 -30.28
N GLY A 20 -6.25 -14.78 -29.78
CA GLY A 20 -6.81 -13.49 -29.37
C GLY A 20 -5.96 -12.82 -28.28
N VAL A 21 -5.62 -13.57 -27.21
CA VAL A 21 -4.78 -13.06 -26.12
C VAL A 21 -3.38 -12.68 -26.63
N LYS A 22 -2.75 -13.51 -27.45
CA LYS A 22 -1.44 -13.21 -28.07
C LYS A 22 -1.47 -11.91 -28.88
N THR A 23 -2.50 -11.73 -29.70
CA THR A 23 -2.67 -10.52 -30.52
C THR A 23 -2.76 -9.28 -29.65
N ARG A 24 -3.55 -9.32 -28.57
CA ARG A 24 -3.67 -8.19 -27.63
C ARG A 24 -2.35 -7.83 -26.94
N PHE A 25 -1.54 -8.82 -26.55
CA PHE A 25 -0.22 -8.55 -25.98
C PHE A 25 0.76 -7.95 -26.99
N GLU A 26 0.66 -8.33 -28.27
CA GLU A 26 1.49 -7.73 -29.32
C GLU A 26 1.15 -6.25 -29.51
N GLU A 27 -0.12 -5.88 -29.47
CA GLU A 27 -0.54 -4.48 -29.54
C GLU A 27 0.01 -3.64 -28.38
N LEU A 28 0.16 -4.22 -27.18
CA LEU A 28 0.70 -3.50 -26.03
C LEU A 28 2.19 -3.17 -26.14
N LYS A 29 2.94 -3.85 -27.01
CA LYS A 29 4.38 -3.59 -27.19
C LYS A 29 4.68 -2.17 -27.67
N SER A 30 3.76 -1.55 -28.40
CA SER A 30 3.96 -0.20 -28.94
C SER A 30 3.62 0.91 -27.94
N ARG A 31 3.20 0.57 -26.71
CA ARG A 31 2.86 1.55 -25.67
C ARG A 31 4.12 2.06 -24.97
N ASP A 32 4.09 3.33 -24.56
CA ASP A 32 5.12 3.91 -23.69
C ASP A 32 4.78 3.66 -22.22
N PHE A 33 5.74 3.13 -21.47
CA PHE A 33 5.59 2.79 -20.05
C PHE A 33 6.54 3.61 -19.19
N PRO A 34 6.17 3.97 -17.94
CA PRO A 34 7.05 4.71 -17.05
C PRO A 34 8.36 3.98 -16.65
N ASN A 35 8.41 2.66 -16.75
CA ASN A 35 9.59 1.84 -16.54
C ASN A 35 9.59 0.62 -17.49
N SER A 36 10.65 -0.19 -17.51
CA SER A 36 10.78 -1.35 -18.42
C SER A 36 9.94 -2.57 -18.03
N THR A 37 9.46 -2.64 -16.79
CA THR A 37 8.84 -3.85 -16.24
C THR A 37 7.58 -4.30 -17.01
N PRO A 38 6.62 -3.44 -17.38
CA PRO A 38 5.49 -3.84 -18.22
C PRO A 38 5.92 -4.54 -19.51
N THR A 39 6.92 -4.00 -20.21
CA THR A 39 7.47 -4.60 -21.43
C THR A 39 8.06 -5.98 -21.16
N GLU A 40 8.86 -6.12 -20.09
CA GLU A 40 9.43 -7.42 -19.70
C GLU A 40 8.35 -8.46 -19.38
N ILE A 41 7.28 -8.06 -18.70
CA ILE A 41 6.14 -8.92 -18.38
C ILE A 41 5.38 -9.31 -19.67
N ILE A 42 5.20 -8.39 -20.61
CA ILE A 42 4.58 -8.68 -21.92
C ILE A 42 5.41 -9.75 -22.65
N GLU A 43 6.75 -9.62 -22.70
CA GLU A 43 7.60 -10.64 -23.31
C GLU A 43 7.53 -12.00 -22.57
N LEU A 44 7.48 -11.97 -21.24
CA LEU A 44 7.30 -13.18 -20.44
C LEU A 44 6.01 -13.90 -20.81
N ILE A 45 4.88 -13.19 -20.81
CA ILE A 45 3.58 -13.79 -21.12
C ILE A 45 3.57 -14.31 -22.54
N LYS A 46 4.12 -13.58 -23.51
CA LYS A 46 4.24 -14.07 -24.89
C LYS A 46 5.03 -15.38 -24.97
N ALA A 47 6.19 -15.46 -24.31
CA ALA A 47 6.99 -16.69 -24.28
C ALA A 47 6.18 -17.86 -23.68
N ILE A 48 5.39 -17.60 -22.64
CA ILE A 48 4.52 -18.61 -22.04
C ILE A 48 3.40 -19.04 -23.01
N LEU A 49 2.73 -18.08 -23.66
CA LEU A 49 1.67 -18.36 -24.63
C LEU A 49 2.19 -19.18 -25.82
N GLU A 50 3.44 -18.97 -26.24
CA GLU A 50 4.10 -19.79 -27.27
C GLU A 50 4.34 -21.23 -26.80
N LEU A 51 4.74 -21.44 -25.54
CA LEU A 51 4.88 -22.77 -24.96
C LEU A 51 3.53 -23.49 -24.87
N VAL A 52 2.49 -22.77 -24.42
CA VAL A 52 1.11 -23.28 -24.37
C VAL A 52 0.63 -23.66 -25.77
N ALA A 53 0.90 -22.82 -26.79
CA ALA A 53 0.55 -23.11 -28.18
C ALA A 53 1.17 -24.41 -28.69
N LYS A 54 2.45 -24.65 -28.34
CA LYS A 54 3.17 -25.89 -28.71
C LYS A 54 2.58 -27.13 -28.03
N GLY A 55 2.15 -27.00 -26.77
CA GLY A 55 1.57 -28.11 -26.00
C GLY A 55 0.09 -28.41 -26.32
N LEU A 56 -0.67 -27.41 -26.78
CA LEU A 56 -2.12 -27.51 -26.97
C LEU A 56 -2.58 -28.68 -27.87
N PRO A 57 -1.92 -29.03 -28.99
CA PRO A 57 -2.32 -30.16 -29.82
C PRO A 57 -2.30 -31.50 -29.07
N GLN A 58 -1.49 -31.62 -28.02
CA GLN A 58 -1.35 -32.83 -27.20
C GLN A 58 -2.13 -32.76 -25.88
N ALA A 59 -2.76 -31.62 -25.56
CA ALA A 59 -3.50 -31.43 -24.32
C ALA A 59 -4.74 -32.33 -24.27
N ASP A 60 -4.92 -33.04 -23.16
CA ASP A 60 -6.08 -33.89 -22.92
C ASP A 60 -7.26 -33.11 -22.28
N GLU A 61 -8.36 -33.82 -22.01
CA GLU A 61 -9.56 -33.26 -21.40
C GLU A 61 -9.31 -32.60 -20.03
N LYS A 62 -8.27 -33.03 -19.30
CA LYS A 62 -7.93 -32.50 -17.97
C LYS A 62 -7.07 -31.24 -18.05
N LEU A 63 -6.19 -31.16 -19.05
CA LEU A 63 -5.30 -30.02 -19.26
C LEU A 63 -6.04 -28.82 -19.87
N LEU A 64 -7.04 -29.05 -20.71
CA LEU A 64 -7.76 -27.96 -21.40
C LEU A 64 -8.40 -26.94 -20.43
N PRO A 65 -9.09 -27.33 -19.33
CA PRO A 65 -9.58 -26.39 -18.33
C PRO A 65 -8.47 -25.59 -17.65
N LEU A 66 -7.30 -26.19 -17.41
CA LEU A 66 -6.17 -25.51 -16.79
C LEU A 66 -5.56 -24.46 -17.73
N ILE A 67 -5.41 -24.80 -19.02
CA ILE A 67 -4.99 -23.85 -20.05
C ILE A 67 -5.99 -22.72 -20.17
N PHE A 68 -7.29 -23.02 -20.20
CA PHE A 68 -8.33 -22.00 -20.27
C PHE A 68 -8.29 -21.05 -19.06
N SER A 69 -8.15 -21.60 -17.84
CA SER A 69 -7.99 -20.80 -16.63
C SER A 69 -6.76 -19.88 -16.69
N LEU A 70 -5.64 -20.39 -17.20
CA LEU A 70 -4.42 -19.61 -17.40
C LEU A 70 -4.64 -18.44 -18.37
N LEU A 71 -5.31 -18.69 -19.49
CA LEU A 71 -5.64 -17.65 -20.48
C LEU A 71 -6.55 -16.57 -19.89
N THR A 72 -7.52 -16.94 -19.06
CA THR A 72 -8.36 -15.98 -18.33
C THR A 72 -7.53 -15.12 -17.38
N THR A 73 -6.60 -15.71 -16.62
CA THR A 73 -5.69 -14.94 -15.76
C THR A 73 -4.84 -13.94 -16.57
N TYR A 74 -4.36 -14.33 -17.75
CA TYR A 74 -3.62 -13.42 -18.63
C TYR A 74 -4.49 -12.36 -19.29
N GLN A 75 -5.76 -12.66 -19.55
CA GLN A 75 -6.75 -11.67 -19.98
C GLN A 75 -7.00 -10.62 -18.88
N ASP A 76 -7.09 -11.02 -17.62
CA ASP A 76 -7.24 -10.06 -16.52
C ASP A 76 -5.99 -9.16 -16.40
N LEU A 77 -4.79 -9.74 -16.57
CA LEU A 77 -3.55 -8.98 -16.54
C LEU A 77 -3.38 -8.02 -17.73
N LEU A 78 -3.94 -8.35 -18.90
CA LEU A 78 -4.01 -7.40 -20.03
C LEU A 78 -4.68 -6.09 -19.61
N GLY A 79 -5.73 -6.15 -18.78
CA GLY A 79 -6.41 -4.97 -18.28
C GLY A 79 -5.50 -4.07 -17.43
N TYR A 80 -4.64 -4.64 -16.60
CA TYR A 80 -3.68 -3.86 -15.81
C TYR A 80 -2.54 -3.30 -16.69
N LEU A 81 -2.02 -4.09 -17.63
CA LEU A 81 -0.93 -3.63 -18.50
C LEU A 81 -1.40 -2.56 -19.50
N ASP A 82 -2.61 -2.66 -20.05
CA ASP A 82 -3.18 -1.62 -20.91
C ASP A 82 -3.43 -0.31 -20.17
N ASN A 83 -3.52 -0.32 -18.83
CA ASN A 83 -3.65 0.88 -18.01
C ASN A 83 -2.30 1.38 -17.45
N ALA A 84 -1.23 0.61 -17.54
CA ALA A 84 0.08 0.95 -16.96
C ALA A 84 0.90 1.98 -17.77
N HIS A 85 0.41 2.40 -18.94
CA HIS A 85 1.14 3.32 -19.81
C HIS A 85 1.22 4.76 -19.26
N THR A 86 2.20 5.52 -19.77
CA THR A 86 2.56 6.86 -19.27
C THR A 86 1.41 7.88 -19.27
N GLU A 87 0.40 7.74 -20.13
CA GLU A 87 -0.76 8.67 -20.16
C GLU A 87 -1.74 8.44 -19.00
N GLN A 88 -1.67 7.28 -18.34
CA GLN A 88 -2.57 6.89 -17.26
C GLN A 88 -1.84 6.78 -15.91
N THR A 89 -0.52 6.61 -15.96
CA THR A 89 0.33 6.43 -14.78
C THR A 89 1.37 7.55 -14.70
N PRO A 90 1.27 8.47 -13.74
CA PRO A 90 2.22 9.57 -13.61
C PRO A 90 3.64 9.08 -13.29
N ARG A 91 4.63 9.62 -14.00
CA ARG A 91 6.04 9.26 -13.81
C ARG A 91 6.56 9.58 -12.40
N GLY A 92 6.18 10.72 -11.84
CA GLY A 92 6.55 11.10 -10.47
C GLY A 92 6.10 10.07 -9.42
N LEU A 93 4.92 9.48 -9.59
CA LEU A 93 4.47 8.38 -8.72
C LEU A 93 5.39 7.16 -8.87
N VAL A 94 5.71 6.76 -10.10
CA VAL A 94 6.59 5.61 -10.36
C VAL A 94 8.00 5.82 -9.80
N CYS A 95 8.51 7.05 -9.81
CA CYS A 95 9.81 7.38 -9.19
C CYS A 95 9.80 7.10 -7.68
N ILE A 96 8.77 7.57 -6.96
CA ILE A 96 8.61 7.29 -5.52
C ILE A 96 8.51 5.79 -5.27
N LEU A 97 7.62 5.11 -6.00
CA LEU A 97 7.40 3.67 -5.82
C LEU A 97 8.66 2.86 -6.10
N ARG A 98 9.45 3.25 -7.12
CA ARG A 98 10.75 2.65 -7.43
C ARG A 98 11.69 2.76 -6.24
N GLN A 99 11.89 3.96 -5.70
CA GLN A 99 12.81 4.18 -4.59
C GLN A 99 12.38 3.37 -3.36
N LEU A 100 11.08 3.33 -3.07
CA LEU A 100 10.56 2.61 -1.91
C LEU A 100 10.68 1.09 -2.09
N LEU A 101 10.31 0.54 -3.25
CA LEU A 101 10.31 -0.90 -3.50
C LEU A 101 11.71 -1.47 -3.73
N GLN A 102 12.62 -0.73 -4.35
CA GLN A 102 14.01 -1.20 -4.52
C GLN A 102 14.71 -1.43 -3.18
N GLU A 103 14.37 -0.62 -2.18
CA GLU A 103 14.98 -0.69 -0.86
C GLU A 103 14.26 -1.68 0.07
N THR A 104 12.94 -1.79 -0.01
CA THR A 104 12.12 -2.68 0.84
C THR A 104 11.94 -4.09 0.28
N SER A 105 12.03 -4.26 -1.04
CA SER A 105 11.87 -5.54 -1.73
C SER A 105 12.92 -5.65 -2.83
N LYS A 106 14.19 -5.79 -2.41
CA LYS A 106 15.34 -5.94 -3.32
C LYS A 106 15.06 -7.01 -4.38
N ASP A 107 15.49 -6.73 -5.61
CA ASP A 107 15.33 -7.62 -6.76
C ASP A 107 13.87 -7.91 -7.14
N SER A 108 12.94 -7.01 -6.84
CA SER A 108 11.57 -7.08 -7.38
C SER A 108 11.41 -6.26 -8.66
N ALA A 109 10.65 -6.81 -9.60
CA ALA A 109 10.09 -6.06 -10.71
C ALA A 109 8.77 -5.44 -10.26
N PHE A 110 8.40 -4.27 -10.76
CA PHE A 110 7.10 -3.69 -10.44
C PHE A 110 6.53 -2.82 -11.56
N PHE A 111 5.22 -2.71 -11.60
CA PHE A 111 4.53 -1.72 -12.42
C PHE A 111 3.28 -1.22 -11.71
N ALA A 112 2.84 -0.01 -12.06
CA ALA A 112 1.65 0.60 -11.49
C ALA A 112 0.54 0.65 -12.53
N SER A 113 -0.70 0.42 -12.10
CA SER A 113 -1.89 0.46 -12.93
C SER A 113 -3.01 1.18 -12.17
N PRO A 114 -3.60 2.24 -12.75
CA PRO A 114 -4.84 2.78 -12.23
C PRO A 114 -5.97 1.76 -12.41
N GLN A 115 -6.97 1.83 -11.52
CA GLN A 115 -8.17 0.99 -11.56
C GLN A 115 -9.43 1.82 -11.28
N ALA A 116 -10.58 1.29 -11.68
CA ALA A 116 -11.87 1.96 -11.44
C ALA A 116 -12.26 1.95 -9.96
N ALA A 117 -11.83 0.93 -9.21
CA ALA A 117 -12.11 0.81 -7.79
C ALA A 117 -11.35 1.85 -6.97
N TYR A 118 -12.00 2.39 -5.94
CA TYR A 118 -11.40 3.38 -5.02
C TYR A 118 -10.63 2.67 -3.90
N ASN A 119 -9.57 1.95 -4.26
CA ASN A 119 -8.65 1.35 -3.32
C ASN A 119 -7.22 1.39 -3.84
N TYR A 120 -6.29 1.42 -2.89
CA TYR A 120 -4.86 1.25 -3.11
C TYR A 120 -4.49 -0.22 -2.85
N GLY A 121 -3.38 -0.67 -3.41
CA GLY A 121 -2.91 -2.02 -3.16
C GLY A 121 -1.55 -2.32 -3.79
N ILE A 122 -0.82 -3.25 -3.17
CA ILE A 122 0.37 -3.86 -3.76
C ILE A 122 0.19 -5.38 -3.74
N ALA A 123 0.12 -5.99 -4.92
CA ALA A 123 -0.07 -7.43 -5.08
C ALA A 123 1.19 -8.09 -5.67
N ASP A 124 1.51 -9.31 -5.22
CA ASP A 124 2.50 -10.16 -5.90
C ASP A 124 1.80 -10.96 -7.00
N VAL A 125 2.07 -10.64 -8.26
CA VAL A 125 1.46 -11.32 -9.40
C VAL A 125 2.28 -12.49 -9.92
N GLN A 126 3.52 -12.67 -9.46
CA GLN A 126 4.39 -13.75 -9.94
C GLN A 126 3.78 -15.15 -9.73
N PRO A 127 3.21 -15.49 -8.55
CA PRO A 127 2.64 -16.81 -8.32
C PRO A 127 1.49 -17.13 -9.27
N TYR A 128 0.71 -16.12 -9.68
CA TYR A 128 -0.39 -16.27 -10.63
C TYR A 128 0.10 -16.40 -12.08
N LEU A 129 1.26 -15.81 -12.39
CA LEU A 129 1.88 -15.91 -13.71
C LEU A 129 2.57 -17.25 -13.95
N ILE A 130 3.35 -17.70 -12.97
CA ILE A 130 4.26 -18.85 -13.12
C ILE A 130 3.72 -20.11 -12.44
N GLY A 131 2.95 -19.97 -11.35
CA GLY A 131 2.42 -21.08 -10.57
C GLY A 131 1.65 -22.12 -11.40
N PRO A 132 0.67 -21.71 -12.23
CA PRO A 132 -0.08 -22.64 -13.08
C PRO A 132 0.80 -23.42 -14.08
N LEU A 133 1.92 -22.83 -14.51
CA LEU A 133 2.80 -23.42 -15.53
C LEU A 133 3.53 -24.66 -15.05
N LYS A 134 3.78 -24.78 -13.75
CA LYS A 134 4.50 -25.94 -13.17
C LYS A 134 3.81 -27.28 -13.46
N ASN A 135 2.50 -27.24 -13.73
CA ASN A 135 1.70 -28.41 -14.08
C ASN A 135 1.43 -28.55 -15.58
N LEU A 136 1.72 -27.52 -16.37
CA LEU A 136 1.38 -27.45 -17.80
C LEU A 136 2.58 -27.71 -18.70
N ILE A 137 3.79 -27.31 -18.28
CA ILE A 137 5.00 -27.37 -19.10
C ILE A 137 6.16 -28.02 -18.34
N GLY A 138 7.13 -28.57 -19.08
CA GLY A 138 8.29 -29.22 -18.51
C GLY A 138 9.23 -28.24 -17.80
N THR A 139 9.94 -28.69 -16.77
CA THR A 139 10.89 -27.86 -16.02
C THR A 139 11.98 -27.23 -16.91
N GLN A 140 12.38 -27.91 -17.99
CA GLN A 140 13.38 -27.40 -18.93
C GLN A 140 12.86 -26.18 -19.71
N ASP A 141 11.57 -26.17 -20.07
CA ASP A 141 10.97 -25.04 -20.78
C ASP A 141 10.88 -23.79 -19.89
N LEU A 142 10.67 -23.99 -18.58
CA LEU A 142 10.67 -22.90 -17.60
C LEU A 142 12.03 -22.19 -17.49
N LEU A 143 13.15 -22.90 -17.74
CA LEU A 143 14.48 -22.31 -17.72
C LEU A 143 14.74 -21.36 -18.90
N GLY A 144 13.96 -21.48 -19.98
CA GLY A 144 14.05 -20.61 -21.16
C GLY A 144 13.26 -19.31 -21.03
N LEU A 145 12.52 -19.10 -19.93
CA LEU A 145 11.70 -17.89 -19.75
C LEU A 145 12.57 -16.65 -19.46
N PRO A 146 12.10 -15.44 -19.81
CA PRO A 146 12.78 -14.20 -19.48
C PRO A 146 13.11 -14.06 -17.99
N LYS A 147 14.22 -13.37 -17.67
CA LYS A 147 14.72 -13.19 -16.29
C LYS A 147 13.65 -12.67 -15.31
N VAL A 148 12.74 -11.82 -15.77
CA VAL A 148 11.64 -11.29 -14.93
C VAL A 148 10.77 -12.41 -14.32
N ALA A 149 10.71 -13.60 -14.93
CA ALA A 149 10.01 -14.77 -14.38
C ALA A 149 10.57 -15.25 -13.03
N THR A 150 11.85 -14.96 -12.75
CA THR A 150 12.54 -15.39 -11.53
C THR A 150 12.47 -14.35 -10.41
N LEU A 151 11.88 -13.18 -10.67
CA LEU A 151 11.78 -12.09 -9.70
C LEU A 151 10.36 -12.03 -9.13
N PRO A 152 10.16 -11.58 -7.88
CA PRO A 152 8.85 -11.12 -7.43
C PRO A 152 8.35 -10.01 -8.35
N ILE A 153 7.07 -10.04 -8.72
CA ILE A 153 6.47 -9.04 -9.61
C ILE A 153 5.37 -8.32 -8.85
N ARG A 154 5.62 -7.05 -8.49
CA ARG A 154 4.69 -6.23 -7.72
C ARG A 154 3.78 -5.43 -8.66
N LEU A 155 2.49 -5.71 -8.63
CA LEU A 155 1.45 -4.89 -9.25
C LEU A 155 0.97 -3.86 -8.23
N ILE A 156 1.11 -2.58 -8.58
CA ILE A 156 0.69 -1.46 -7.74
C ILE A 156 -0.61 -0.90 -8.29
N LEU A 157 -1.64 -0.87 -7.46
CA LEU A 157 -2.98 -0.45 -7.82
C LEU A 157 -3.32 0.87 -7.14
N PHE A 158 -3.95 1.79 -7.87
CA PHE A 158 -4.46 3.04 -7.34
C PHE A 158 -5.75 3.48 -8.04
N PRO A 159 -6.60 4.29 -7.40
CA PRO A 159 -7.83 4.78 -8.02
C PRO A 159 -7.50 5.66 -9.23
N ARG A 160 -8.12 5.39 -10.38
CA ARG A 160 -7.94 6.20 -11.60
C ARG A 160 -8.39 7.65 -11.39
N ALA A 161 -9.41 7.86 -10.57
CA ALA A 161 -9.88 9.19 -10.18
C ALA A 161 -8.82 10.00 -9.43
N GLU A 162 -7.87 9.32 -8.78
CA GLU A 162 -6.79 9.93 -7.99
C GLU A 162 -5.47 9.95 -8.75
N ARG A 163 -5.44 9.59 -10.04
CA ARG A 163 -4.17 9.40 -10.78
C ARG A 163 -3.22 10.59 -10.65
N ASP A 164 -3.76 11.82 -10.70
CA ASP A 164 -2.97 13.05 -10.66
C ASP A 164 -2.85 13.59 -9.22
N ASN A 165 -3.48 12.95 -8.23
CA ASN A 165 -3.48 13.36 -6.83
C ASN A 165 -2.31 12.76 -6.05
N ILE A 166 -1.10 13.20 -6.39
CA ILE A 166 0.13 12.75 -5.73
C ILE A 166 0.13 12.92 -4.21
N LEU A 167 -0.63 13.90 -3.69
CA LEU A 167 -0.76 14.15 -2.26
C LEU A 167 -1.41 12.96 -1.53
N ALA A 168 -2.49 12.41 -2.11
CA ALA A 168 -3.20 11.25 -1.56
C ALA A 168 -2.37 9.96 -1.67
N HIS A 169 -1.47 9.87 -2.63
CA HIS A 169 -0.59 8.72 -2.83
C HIS A 169 0.42 8.50 -1.70
N ALA A 170 0.52 9.41 -0.72
CA ALA A 170 1.23 9.14 0.54
C ALA A 170 0.71 7.88 1.27
N VAL A 171 -0.53 7.46 0.98
CA VAL A 171 -1.09 6.19 1.47
C VAL A 171 -0.30 4.96 1.01
N PHE A 172 0.50 5.03 -0.06
CA PHE A 172 1.35 3.90 -0.43
C PHE A 172 2.37 3.52 0.64
N GLY A 173 2.71 4.43 1.56
CA GLY A 173 3.49 4.08 2.74
C GLY A 173 2.83 3.00 3.59
N HIS A 174 1.49 3.02 3.69
CA HIS A 174 0.70 1.96 4.32
C HIS A 174 0.81 0.64 3.53
N GLU A 175 0.63 0.68 2.22
CA GLU A 175 0.71 -0.53 1.37
C GLU A 175 2.08 -1.22 1.43
N ILE A 176 3.17 -0.45 1.45
CA ILE A 176 4.52 -0.98 1.66
C ILE A 176 4.66 -1.57 3.06
N GLY A 177 4.01 -0.93 4.03
CA GLY A 177 3.91 -1.42 5.39
C GLY A 177 3.33 -2.83 5.51
N HIS A 178 2.41 -3.24 4.63
CA HIS A 178 1.89 -4.61 4.63
C HIS A 178 2.97 -5.67 4.34
N ILE A 179 3.95 -5.37 3.49
CA ILE A 179 5.08 -6.27 3.20
C ILE A 179 5.89 -6.49 4.50
N ILE A 180 6.23 -5.40 5.19
CA ILE A 180 6.99 -5.43 6.45
C ILE A 180 6.19 -6.11 7.57
N ALA A 181 4.89 -5.82 7.65
CA ALA A 181 3.99 -6.42 8.65
C ALA A 181 3.88 -7.94 8.47
N ALA A 182 3.72 -8.41 7.23
CA ALA A 182 3.64 -9.84 6.93
C ALA A 182 4.90 -10.60 7.37
N GLU A 183 6.09 -10.04 7.12
CA GLU A 183 7.36 -10.60 7.57
C GLU A 183 7.50 -10.62 9.09
N TYR A 184 7.15 -9.51 9.76
CA TYR A 184 7.19 -9.42 11.22
C TYR A 184 6.26 -10.46 11.87
N LEU A 185 4.99 -10.50 11.45
CA LEU A 185 3.98 -11.37 12.05
C LEU A 185 4.26 -12.85 11.81
N THR A 186 4.81 -13.19 10.64
CA THR A 186 5.25 -14.56 10.35
C THR A 186 6.36 -14.98 11.31
N GLN A 187 7.34 -14.10 11.57
CA GLN A 187 8.41 -14.40 12.54
C GLN A 187 7.87 -14.46 13.98
N GLU A 188 7.09 -13.47 14.39
CA GLU A 188 6.54 -13.34 15.75
C GLU A 188 5.73 -14.58 16.15
N ALA A 189 4.91 -15.12 15.23
CA ALA A 189 4.06 -16.29 15.46
C ALA A 189 4.84 -17.55 15.86
N THR A 190 6.14 -17.62 15.52
CA THR A 190 7.02 -18.75 15.87
C THR A 190 7.65 -18.64 17.27
N THR A 191 7.47 -17.50 17.95
CA THR A 191 8.14 -17.23 19.23
C THR A 191 7.39 -17.85 20.42
N PRO A 192 8.09 -18.33 21.48
CA PRO A 192 7.44 -18.79 22.70
C PRO A 192 6.59 -17.71 23.38
N ALA A 193 7.05 -16.46 23.35
CA ALA A 193 6.33 -15.33 23.93
C ALA A 193 4.95 -15.12 23.28
N PHE A 194 4.87 -15.24 21.95
CA PHE A 194 3.60 -15.19 21.23
C PHE A 194 2.66 -16.33 21.65
N GLN A 195 3.17 -17.56 21.76
CA GLN A 195 2.36 -18.72 22.15
C GLN A 195 1.82 -18.63 23.57
N THR A 196 2.63 -18.11 24.52
CA THR A 196 2.17 -17.81 25.88
C THR A 196 1.08 -16.74 25.87
N ALA A 197 1.29 -15.62 25.17
CA ALA A 197 0.31 -14.54 25.11
C ALA A 197 -1.01 -14.99 24.44
N LEU A 198 -0.94 -15.82 23.39
CA LEU A 198 -2.12 -16.40 22.75
C LEU A 198 -2.91 -17.27 23.73
N LYS A 199 -2.23 -18.12 24.51
CA LYS A 199 -2.88 -18.96 25.51
C LYS A 199 -3.58 -18.11 26.57
N ASP A 200 -2.89 -17.12 27.12
CA ASP A 200 -3.44 -16.23 28.15
C ASP A 200 -4.67 -15.46 27.63
N ALA A 201 -4.59 -14.96 26.38
CA ALA A 201 -5.70 -14.28 25.73
C ALA A 201 -6.91 -15.21 25.49
N ILE A 202 -6.69 -16.47 25.12
CA ILE A 202 -7.77 -17.46 25.00
C ILE A 202 -8.43 -17.71 26.36
N ASP A 203 -7.63 -17.92 27.42
CA ASP A 203 -8.13 -18.19 28.76
C ASP A 203 -8.95 -17.01 29.31
N GLU A 204 -8.49 -15.78 29.07
CA GLU A 204 -9.23 -14.56 29.42
C GLU A 204 -10.54 -14.42 28.63
N ALA A 205 -10.52 -14.63 27.31
CA ALA A 205 -11.72 -14.53 26.47
C ALA A 205 -12.78 -15.58 26.82
N VAL A 206 -12.37 -16.83 27.14
CA VAL A 206 -13.26 -17.88 27.63
C VAL A 206 -13.92 -17.49 28.96
N THR A 207 -13.14 -16.87 29.85
CA THR A 207 -13.64 -16.43 31.16
C THR A 207 -14.68 -15.32 31.02
N ARG A 208 -14.41 -14.30 30.20
CA ARG A 208 -15.30 -13.13 30.03
C ARG A 208 -16.59 -13.42 29.29
N THR A 209 -16.61 -14.48 28.47
CA THR A 209 -17.80 -14.87 27.70
C THR A 209 -18.78 -15.71 28.52
N ASN A 210 -18.51 -15.99 29.80
CA ASN A 210 -19.35 -16.76 30.71
C ASN A 210 -19.84 -18.08 30.10
N ALA A 211 -19.01 -18.74 29.29
CA ALA A 211 -19.35 -20.01 28.67
C ALA A 211 -19.29 -21.13 29.72
N THR A 212 -20.32 -21.22 30.57
CA THR A 212 -20.45 -22.32 31.51
C THR A 212 -20.73 -23.59 30.71
N PRO A 213 -19.92 -24.66 30.83
CA PRO A 213 -20.25 -25.95 30.24
C PRO A 213 -21.61 -26.42 30.80
N SER A 214 -22.52 -26.90 29.95
CA SER A 214 -23.79 -27.50 30.41
C SER A 214 -23.49 -28.74 31.26
N ASN A 215 -24.41 -29.35 32.01
CA ASN A 215 -24.06 -30.40 32.99
C ASN A 215 -23.73 -31.81 32.41
N ASN A 216 -23.59 -31.99 31.09
CA ASN A 216 -23.34 -33.31 30.47
C ASN A 216 -21.85 -33.60 30.17
N GLN A 217 -21.14 -34.21 31.12
CA GLN A 217 -19.66 -34.30 31.19
C GLN A 217 -18.90 -34.71 29.90
N ALA A 218 -19.38 -35.67 29.09
CA ALA A 218 -18.68 -36.10 27.87
C ALA A 218 -18.92 -35.17 26.67
N ASN A 219 -20.18 -34.74 26.48
CA ASN A 219 -20.51 -33.71 25.48
C ASN A 219 -19.89 -32.36 25.83
N ASN A 220 -19.64 -32.10 27.12
CA ASN A 220 -18.99 -30.88 27.58
C ASN A 220 -17.55 -30.75 27.10
N GLN A 221 -16.74 -31.81 27.14
CA GLN A 221 -15.33 -31.69 26.78
C GLN A 221 -15.15 -31.36 25.29
N LEU A 222 -15.88 -32.05 24.40
CA LEU A 222 -15.85 -31.76 22.96
C LEU A 222 -16.44 -30.38 22.65
N ASN A 223 -17.53 -29.99 23.32
CA ASN A 223 -18.12 -28.65 23.13
C ASN A 223 -17.20 -27.53 23.65
N THR A 224 -16.51 -27.74 24.78
CA THR A 224 -15.53 -26.80 25.32
C THR A 224 -14.31 -26.67 24.40
N LEU A 225 -13.81 -27.78 23.84
CA LEU A 225 -12.71 -27.74 22.88
C LEU A 225 -13.11 -27.00 21.60
N ALA A 226 -14.25 -27.36 20.99
CA ALA A 226 -14.76 -26.70 19.80
C ALA A 226 -15.02 -25.20 20.03
N TYR A 227 -15.49 -24.83 21.22
CA TYR A 227 -15.67 -23.43 21.61
C TYR A 227 -14.33 -22.69 21.74
N ARG A 228 -13.34 -23.28 22.42
CA ARG A 228 -11.98 -22.72 22.51
C ARG A 228 -11.34 -22.52 21.15
N VAL A 229 -11.49 -23.49 20.23
CA VAL A 229 -10.99 -23.39 18.86
C VAL A 229 -11.64 -22.20 18.11
N ARG A 230 -12.95 -21.99 18.29
CA ARG A 230 -13.65 -20.82 17.69
C ARG A 230 -13.17 -19.50 18.28
N ILE A 231 -13.01 -19.41 19.60
CA ILE A 231 -12.42 -18.22 20.25
C ILE A 231 -11.02 -17.97 19.72
N GLN A 232 -10.17 -19.00 19.68
CA GLN A 232 -8.80 -18.91 19.19
C GLN A 232 -8.75 -18.38 17.75
N SER A 233 -9.57 -18.93 16.84
CA SER A 233 -9.63 -18.47 15.44
C SER A 233 -10.00 -17.00 15.37
N ARG A 234 -11.12 -16.61 15.99
CA ARG A 234 -11.62 -15.23 15.97
C ARG A 234 -10.62 -14.25 16.58
N LEU A 235 -10.04 -14.59 17.72
CA LEU A 235 -9.05 -13.77 18.42
C LEU A 235 -7.77 -13.61 17.60
N SER A 236 -7.30 -14.70 16.99
CA SER A 236 -6.11 -14.66 16.13
C SER A 236 -6.34 -13.84 14.86
N GLU A 237 -7.51 -13.96 14.24
CA GLU A 237 -7.90 -13.17 13.05
C GLU A 237 -7.97 -11.68 13.35
N ILE A 238 -8.68 -11.29 14.42
CA ILE A 238 -8.80 -9.88 14.85
C ILE A 238 -7.42 -9.31 15.17
N ARG A 239 -6.63 -10.01 16.00
CA ARG A 239 -5.30 -9.54 16.42
C ARG A 239 -4.35 -9.45 15.23
N LYS A 240 -4.33 -10.45 14.36
CA LYS A 240 -3.51 -10.44 13.15
C LYS A 240 -3.85 -9.24 12.27
N ARG A 241 -5.14 -9.06 11.93
CA ARG A 241 -5.57 -7.93 11.09
C ARG A 241 -5.23 -6.59 11.74
N ALA A 242 -5.49 -6.43 13.02
CA ALA A 242 -5.18 -5.19 13.72
C ALA A 242 -3.69 -4.87 13.73
N MET A 243 -2.84 -5.86 14.00
CA MET A 243 -1.38 -5.68 13.94
C MET A 243 -0.89 -5.39 12.51
N GLU A 244 -1.43 -6.08 11.50
CA GLU A 244 -1.11 -5.81 10.10
C GLU A 244 -1.36 -4.34 9.76
N GLU A 245 -2.55 -3.83 10.04
CA GLU A 245 -2.94 -2.45 9.73
C GLU A 245 -2.12 -1.43 10.52
N LEU A 246 -1.91 -1.64 11.82
CA LEU A 246 -1.18 -0.69 12.67
C LEU A 246 0.32 -0.67 12.37
N ILE A 247 0.95 -1.81 12.10
CA ILE A 247 2.34 -1.85 11.63
C ILE A 247 2.45 -1.10 10.30
N SER A 248 1.48 -1.31 9.42
CA SER A 248 1.48 -0.70 8.09
C SER A 248 1.32 0.82 8.16
N ASP A 249 0.41 1.31 8.99
CA ASP A 249 0.24 2.72 9.33
C ASP A 249 1.51 3.33 9.92
N TYR A 250 2.20 2.59 10.80
CA TYR A 250 3.46 3.06 11.39
C TYR A 250 4.57 3.20 10.33
N VAL A 251 4.72 2.21 9.45
CA VAL A 251 5.65 2.29 8.32
C VAL A 251 5.31 3.47 7.42
N GLY A 252 4.03 3.69 7.12
CA GLY A 252 3.60 4.87 6.36
C GLY A 252 4.01 6.19 7.02
N ALA A 253 3.83 6.29 8.34
CA ALA A 253 4.28 7.44 9.12
C ALA A 253 5.80 7.64 9.06
N LEU A 254 6.60 6.58 9.11
CA LEU A 254 8.06 6.68 9.00
C LEU A 254 8.52 7.08 7.58
N LEU A 255 7.83 6.59 6.54
CA LEU A 255 8.21 6.83 5.15
C LEU A 255 7.80 8.22 4.64
N PHE A 256 6.61 8.68 4.99
CA PHE A 256 6.00 9.90 4.45
C PHE A 256 5.78 11.00 5.51
N GLY A 257 6.02 10.70 6.79
CA GLY A 257 5.83 11.63 7.89
C GLY A 257 4.41 12.21 7.92
N PRO A 258 4.27 13.53 8.11
CA PRO A 258 2.98 14.22 8.11
C PRO A 258 2.08 13.94 6.90
N SER A 259 2.65 13.69 5.72
CA SER A 259 1.87 13.43 4.50
C SER A 259 1.07 12.13 4.59
N ALA A 260 1.56 11.11 5.30
CA ALA A 260 0.81 9.87 5.55
C ALA A 260 -0.45 10.16 6.38
N LEU A 261 -0.32 10.93 7.46
CA LEU A 261 -1.46 11.26 8.31
C LEU A 261 -2.53 12.05 7.57
N LEU A 262 -2.13 13.02 6.73
CA LEU A 262 -3.07 13.83 5.96
C LEU A 262 -3.81 13.00 4.90
N ALA A 263 -3.11 12.12 4.18
CA ALA A 263 -3.73 11.20 3.23
C ALA A 263 -4.68 10.22 3.93
N SER A 264 -4.26 9.61 5.03
CA SER A 264 -5.11 8.74 5.85
C SER A 264 -6.35 9.48 6.38
N TYR A 265 -6.19 10.73 6.82
CA TYR A 265 -7.31 11.55 7.28
C TYR A 265 -8.35 11.79 6.18
N GLU A 266 -7.93 12.11 4.96
CA GLU A 266 -8.86 12.26 3.84
C GLU A 266 -9.62 10.96 3.55
N ILE A 267 -8.93 9.82 3.50
CA ILE A 267 -9.54 8.52 3.23
C ILE A 267 -10.52 8.12 4.35
N PHE A 268 -10.09 8.19 5.61
CA PHE A 268 -10.89 7.77 6.76
C PHE A 268 -12.07 8.69 7.04
N SER A 269 -12.00 9.96 6.65
CA SER A 269 -13.12 10.90 6.83
C SER A 269 -14.38 10.53 6.04
N LEU A 270 -14.27 9.60 5.08
CA LEU A 270 -15.38 9.09 4.28
C LEU A 270 -16.09 7.88 4.92
N ALA A 271 -15.56 7.33 6.01
CA ALA A 271 -16.05 6.13 6.67
C ALA A 271 -16.57 6.41 8.08
N ASP A 272 -17.27 5.44 8.67
CA ASP A 272 -17.56 5.43 10.10
C ASP A 272 -16.24 5.25 10.87
N LEU A 273 -15.90 6.24 11.69
CA LEU A 273 -14.63 6.30 12.40
C LEU A 273 -14.56 5.31 13.58
N ASP A 274 -15.72 4.93 14.11
CA ASP A 274 -15.85 4.18 15.37
C ASP A 274 -16.34 2.73 15.17
N LEU A 275 -16.55 2.33 13.91
CA LEU A 275 -17.03 0.99 13.57
C LEU A 275 -16.05 -0.09 14.08
N PRO A 276 -16.49 -1.00 14.98
CA PRO A 276 -15.64 -2.07 15.47
C PRO A 276 -15.38 -3.13 14.38
N PRO A 277 -14.36 -3.98 14.56
CA PRO A 277 -14.05 -5.08 13.66
C PRO A 277 -15.27 -5.97 13.38
N VAL A 278 -15.64 -6.09 12.11
CA VAL A 278 -16.74 -6.94 11.64
C VAL A 278 -16.22 -8.31 11.19
N PRO A 279 -16.97 -9.41 11.39
CA PRO A 279 -16.56 -10.73 10.95
C PRO A 279 -16.25 -10.78 9.44
N GLY A 280 -15.09 -11.35 9.09
CA GLY A 280 -14.63 -11.51 7.70
C GLY A 280 -13.51 -10.53 7.33
N ASP A 281 -13.63 -9.27 7.76
CA ASP A 281 -12.66 -8.22 7.42
C ASP A 281 -11.77 -7.81 8.60
N HIS A 282 -12.36 -7.73 9.80
CA HIS A 282 -11.71 -7.43 11.08
C HIS A 282 -10.82 -6.17 11.13
N TYR A 283 -11.05 -5.18 10.26
CA TYR A 283 -10.28 -3.91 10.28
C TYR A 283 -10.41 -3.17 11.62
N PRO A 284 -9.34 -2.51 12.09
CA PRO A 284 -9.46 -1.58 13.20
C PRO A 284 -10.32 -0.36 12.87
N PRO A 285 -11.00 0.22 13.89
CA PRO A 285 -11.71 1.48 13.72
C PRO A 285 -10.78 2.56 13.16
N SER A 286 -11.27 3.35 12.21
CA SER A 286 -10.46 4.38 11.56
C SER A 286 -9.98 5.45 12.55
N ARG A 287 -10.76 5.78 13.59
CA ARG A 287 -10.33 6.69 14.66
C ARG A 287 -9.13 6.14 15.42
N TYR A 288 -9.14 4.85 15.74
CA TYR A 288 -8.04 4.18 16.43
C TYR A 288 -6.75 4.29 15.61
N ARG A 289 -6.84 4.04 14.30
CA ARG A 289 -5.71 4.14 13.36
C ARG A 289 -5.18 5.57 13.23
N LEU A 290 -6.06 6.57 13.09
CA LEU A 290 -5.68 7.98 13.08
C LEU A 290 -4.95 8.41 14.36
N ARG A 291 -5.48 8.00 15.53
CA ARG A 291 -4.84 8.24 16.82
C ARG A 291 -3.46 7.63 16.87
N PHE A 292 -3.31 6.40 16.39
CA PHE A 292 -2.05 5.69 16.36
C PHE A 292 -1.01 6.39 15.46
N VAL A 293 -1.36 6.75 14.22
CA VAL A 293 -0.46 7.48 13.30
C VAL A 293 -0.06 8.84 13.89
N PHE A 294 -1.01 9.58 14.45
CA PHE A 294 -0.73 10.87 15.08
C PHE A 294 0.27 10.74 16.24
N GLN A 295 0.07 9.73 17.11
CA GLN A 295 0.99 9.45 18.21
C GLN A 295 2.39 9.05 17.73
N ALA A 296 2.48 8.25 16.65
CA ALA A 296 3.75 7.91 16.03
C ALA A 296 4.49 9.17 15.54
N LEU A 297 3.81 10.04 14.78
CA LEU A 297 4.41 11.30 14.31
C LEU A 297 4.82 12.24 15.45
N LYS A 298 4.07 12.24 16.56
CA LYS A 298 4.44 12.97 17.77
C LYS A 298 5.73 12.42 18.39
N GLN A 299 5.87 11.10 18.48
CA GLN A 299 7.08 10.43 18.98
C GLN A 299 8.30 10.70 18.10
N GLU A 300 8.11 10.77 16.78
CA GLU A 300 9.18 11.09 15.82
C GLU A 300 9.50 12.61 15.74
N GLY A 301 8.85 13.45 16.55
CA GLY A 301 9.13 14.88 16.68
C GLY A 301 8.47 15.79 15.63
N PHE A 302 7.67 15.25 14.71
CA PHE A 302 7.04 16.04 13.65
C PHE A 302 6.02 17.06 14.19
N VAL A 303 5.20 16.67 15.17
CA VAL A 303 4.15 17.54 15.72
C VAL A 303 4.74 18.76 16.41
N ASP A 304 5.82 18.58 17.16
CA ASP A 304 6.53 19.67 17.83
C ASP A 304 7.23 20.57 16.81
N ALA A 305 7.88 19.99 15.80
CA ALA A 305 8.52 20.74 14.72
C ALA A 305 7.52 21.60 13.92
N ILE A 306 6.33 21.08 13.60
CA ILE A 306 5.25 21.86 12.94
C ILE A 306 4.80 23.01 13.85
N SER A 307 4.70 22.77 15.16
CA SER A 307 4.31 23.80 16.13
C SER A 307 5.33 24.94 16.20
N VAL A 308 6.63 24.61 16.21
CA VAL A 308 7.72 25.60 16.19
C VAL A 308 7.71 26.41 14.89
N LEU A 309 7.57 25.75 13.74
CA LEU A 309 7.47 26.42 12.44
C LEU A 309 6.28 27.39 12.41
N ALA A 310 5.10 26.97 12.87
CA ALA A 310 3.90 27.81 12.86
C ALA A 310 3.97 28.98 13.87
N GLY A 311 4.72 28.82 14.96
CA GLY A 311 4.95 29.86 15.97
C GLY A 311 6.05 30.86 15.63
N THR A 312 6.84 30.60 14.59
CA THR A 312 7.93 31.49 14.15
C THR A 312 7.35 32.80 13.59
N SER A 313 7.93 33.94 13.98
CA SER A 313 7.53 35.24 13.44
C SER A 313 7.70 35.25 11.92
N GLY A 314 6.63 35.56 11.18
CA GLY A 314 6.62 35.50 9.71
C GLY A 314 6.26 34.14 9.11
N ALA A 315 5.83 33.15 9.91
CA ALA A 315 5.33 31.88 9.37
C ALA A 315 4.22 32.09 8.34
N SER A 316 4.38 31.46 7.17
CA SER A 316 3.43 31.57 6.06
C SER A 316 2.04 31.03 6.44
N GLY A 317 1.02 31.46 5.70
CA GLY A 317 -0.35 30.97 5.86
C GLY A 317 -0.44 29.44 5.73
N SER A 318 0.35 28.87 4.83
CA SER A 318 0.46 27.43 4.58
C SER A 318 0.98 26.64 5.77
N VAL A 319 2.01 27.13 6.47
CA VAL A 319 2.53 26.46 7.68
C VAL A 319 1.48 26.51 8.80
N LYS A 320 0.79 27.64 8.96
CA LYS A 320 -0.30 27.76 9.95
C LYS A 320 -1.49 26.87 9.62
N ALA A 321 -1.84 26.72 8.35
CA ALA A 321 -2.89 25.83 7.88
C ALA A 321 -2.52 24.35 8.13
N LEU A 322 -1.25 23.99 7.94
CA LEU A 322 -0.72 22.67 8.28
C LEU A 322 -0.88 22.38 9.78
N LYS A 323 -0.45 23.30 10.65
CA LYS A 323 -0.65 23.16 12.11
C LYS A 323 -2.12 23.01 12.49
N SER A 324 -2.99 23.82 11.87
CA SER A 324 -4.43 23.75 12.10
C SER A 324 -5.04 22.41 11.68
N ALA A 325 -4.50 21.77 10.64
CA ALA A 325 -4.89 20.43 10.24
C ALA A 325 -4.50 19.38 11.28
N PHE A 326 -3.29 19.47 11.81
CA PHE A 326 -2.84 18.61 12.90
C PHE A 326 -3.70 18.76 14.17
N ASP A 327 -4.08 19.99 14.52
CA ASP A 327 -4.95 20.25 15.68
C ASP A 327 -6.34 19.64 15.52
N ARG A 328 -6.88 19.66 14.28
CA ARG A 328 -8.15 18.99 13.98
C ARG A 328 -8.03 17.48 14.11
N VAL A 329 -6.95 16.89 13.59
CA VAL A 329 -6.71 15.45 13.72
C VAL A 329 -6.53 15.06 15.18
N GLU A 330 -5.75 15.82 15.96
CA GLU A 330 -5.57 15.57 17.39
C GLU A 330 -6.91 15.59 18.13
N LYS A 331 -7.73 16.61 17.88
CA LYS A 331 -9.07 16.71 18.47
C LYS A 331 -9.96 15.53 18.07
N LEU A 332 -9.95 15.13 16.80
CA LEU A 332 -10.75 14.01 16.31
C LEU A 332 -10.30 12.68 16.92
N ALA A 333 -8.99 12.44 16.93
CA ALA A 333 -8.36 11.24 17.45
C ALA A 333 -8.41 11.15 18.99
N GLY A 334 -8.55 12.28 19.69
CA GLY A 334 -8.66 12.35 21.15
C GLY A 334 -10.00 11.88 21.71
N ASN A 335 -11.05 11.73 20.87
CA ASN A 335 -12.27 11.03 21.27
C ASN A 335 -12.00 9.51 21.34
N ASN A 336 -12.57 8.81 22.32
CA ASN A 336 -12.37 7.38 22.59
C ASN A 336 -13.60 6.51 22.30
N ASP A 337 -14.60 7.00 21.56
CA ASP A 337 -15.81 6.26 21.21
C ASP A 337 -15.51 4.90 20.54
N ASP A 338 -14.52 4.83 19.65
CA ASP A 338 -13.96 3.60 19.08
C ASP A 338 -13.49 2.60 20.16
N THR A 339 -12.82 3.09 21.20
CA THR A 339 -12.31 2.24 22.29
C THR A 339 -13.46 1.69 23.14
N ILE A 340 -14.49 2.51 23.36
CA ILE A 340 -15.74 2.06 24.01
C ILE A 340 -16.43 1.02 23.13
N ALA A 341 -16.50 1.22 21.81
CA ALA A 341 -17.09 0.27 20.88
C ALA A 341 -16.35 -1.08 20.87
N LEU A 342 -15.01 -1.06 20.89
CA LEU A 342 -14.18 -2.26 20.99
C LEU A 342 -14.42 -3.03 22.30
N ALA A 343 -14.62 -2.30 23.41
CA ALA A 343 -14.86 -2.88 24.73
C ALA A 343 -16.22 -3.59 24.88
N ASN A 344 -17.17 -3.33 23.97
CA ASN A 344 -18.51 -3.92 24.02
C ASN A 344 -18.55 -5.42 23.65
N ASP A 345 -17.56 -5.93 22.91
CA ASP A 345 -17.41 -7.36 22.63
C ASP A 345 -16.21 -7.92 23.43
N PRO A 346 -16.44 -8.88 24.35
CA PRO A 346 -15.38 -9.42 25.20
C PRO A 346 -14.19 -10.03 24.46
N ILE A 347 -14.40 -10.60 23.26
CA ILE A 347 -13.32 -11.20 22.47
C ILE A 347 -12.52 -10.10 21.76
N ILE A 348 -13.20 -9.08 21.23
CA ILE A 348 -12.54 -7.93 20.61
C ILE A 348 -11.71 -7.17 21.65
N ASP A 349 -12.27 -6.89 22.84
CA ASP A 349 -11.57 -6.22 23.94
C ASP A 349 -10.28 -6.96 24.32
N VAL A 350 -10.33 -8.29 24.49
CA VAL A 350 -9.15 -9.10 24.78
C VAL A 350 -8.13 -9.06 23.64
N ALA A 351 -8.58 -9.15 22.38
CA ALA A 351 -7.69 -9.05 21.23
C ALA A 351 -6.98 -7.68 21.18
N TYR A 352 -7.68 -6.58 21.44
CA TYR A 352 -7.10 -5.23 21.43
C TYR A 352 -6.19 -4.93 22.63
N LYS A 353 -6.44 -5.53 23.79
CA LYS A 353 -5.48 -5.54 24.90
C LYS A 353 -4.20 -6.24 24.52
N TRP A 354 -4.30 -7.38 23.83
CA TRP A 354 -3.12 -8.09 23.33
C TRP A 354 -2.37 -7.29 22.26
N VAL A 355 -3.09 -6.64 21.33
CA VAL A 355 -2.50 -5.70 20.37
C VAL A 355 -1.72 -4.61 21.11
N ALA A 356 -2.36 -3.89 22.04
CA ALA A 356 -1.71 -2.81 22.79
C ALA A 356 -0.44 -3.27 23.52
N ASN A 357 -0.45 -4.46 24.14
CA ASN A 357 0.69 -5.02 24.85
C ASN A 357 1.85 -5.45 23.95
N SER A 358 1.60 -5.72 22.67
CA SER A 358 2.63 -6.17 21.71
C SER A 358 3.05 -5.10 20.70
N LEU A 359 2.36 -3.95 20.70
CA LEU A 359 2.51 -2.94 19.66
C LEU A 359 3.90 -2.27 19.64
N ASP A 360 4.49 -1.99 20.80
CA ASP A 360 5.82 -1.37 20.86
C ASP A 360 6.92 -2.29 20.32
N LEU A 361 6.84 -3.60 20.60
CA LEU A 361 7.75 -4.59 20.01
C LEU A 361 7.56 -4.68 18.49
N ALA A 362 6.32 -4.60 18.01
CA ALA A 362 6.03 -4.60 16.59
C ALA A 362 6.54 -3.35 15.86
N LYS A 363 6.41 -2.16 16.48
CA LYS A 363 7.03 -0.92 15.98
C LYS A 363 8.54 -1.07 15.83
N GLN A 364 9.21 -1.58 16.85
CA GLN A 364 10.66 -1.84 16.80
C GLN A 364 11.01 -2.85 15.71
N GLY A 365 10.24 -3.92 15.59
CA GLY A 365 10.41 -4.94 14.55
C GLY A 365 10.25 -4.38 13.14
N ALA A 366 9.32 -3.43 12.94
CA ALA A 366 9.12 -2.72 11.68
C ALA A 366 10.26 -1.74 11.39
N GLN A 367 10.68 -0.92 12.35
CA GLN A 367 11.83 -0.01 12.23
C GLN A 367 13.12 -0.73 11.87
N GLN A 368 13.37 -1.92 12.42
CA GLN A 368 14.56 -2.71 12.12
C GLN A 368 14.58 -3.24 10.69
N ARG A 369 13.42 -3.47 10.09
CA ARG A 369 13.27 -3.95 8.70
C ARG A 369 13.27 -2.81 7.70
N LEU A 370 12.84 -1.62 8.11
CA LEU A 370 12.78 -0.46 7.24
C LEU A 370 14.19 0.12 7.01
N PRO A 371 14.64 0.26 5.75
CA PRO A 371 15.93 0.87 5.45
C PRO A 371 15.99 2.31 5.97
N LYS A 372 17.03 2.63 6.74
CA LYS A 372 17.16 3.92 7.44
C LYS A 372 17.13 5.13 6.50
N GLN A 373 17.66 4.98 5.29
CA GLN A 373 17.68 6.02 4.25
C GLN A 373 16.28 6.39 3.72
N LEU A 374 15.28 5.54 3.93
CA LEU A 374 13.90 5.82 3.54
C LEU A 374 13.11 6.55 4.64
N VAL A 375 13.60 6.54 5.88
CA VAL A 375 12.91 7.17 7.02
C VAL A 375 12.98 8.68 6.86
N TYR A 376 11.82 9.32 6.76
CA TYR A 376 11.72 10.76 6.68
C TYR A 376 11.96 11.37 8.06
N ALA A 377 12.92 12.31 8.14
CA ALA A 377 13.28 12.95 9.39
C ALA A 377 12.61 14.32 9.56
N HIS A 378 12.10 14.62 10.76
CA HIS A 378 11.52 15.94 11.05
C HIS A 378 12.52 17.09 10.85
N ALA A 379 13.83 16.84 11.01
CA ALA A 379 14.87 17.84 10.76
C ALA A 379 14.89 18.30 9.29
N LEU A 380 14.69 17.38 8.35
CA LEU A 380 14.57 17.72 6.92
C LEU A 380 13.31 18.55 6.68
N MET A 381 12.18 18.15 7.26
CA MET A 381 10.93 18.92 7.18
C MET A 381 11.15 20.37 7.63
N THR A 382 11.76 20.58 8.80
CA THR A 382 12.00 21.92 9.36
C THR A 382 12.90 22.77 8.48
N ALA A 383 13.92 22.15 7.88
CA ALA A 383 14.88 22.85 7.03
C ALA A 383 14.30 23.19 5.63
N GLU A 384 13.56 22.27 5.02
CA GLU A 384 13.23 22.32 3.59
C GLU A 384 11.84 22.90 3.31
N VAL A 385 10.81 22.46 4.05
CA VAL A 385 9.41 22.76 3.72
C VAL A 385 9.08 24.26 3.63
N PRO A 386 9.59 25.14 4.52
CA PRO A 386 9.28 26.58 4.43
C PRO A 386 9.67 27.20 3.08
N GLU A 387 10.82 26.83 2.53
CA GLU A 387 11.30 27.35 1.26
C GLU A 387 10.55 26.72 0.07
N LEU A 388 10.26 25.42 0.15
CA LEU A 388 9.48 24.72 -0.87
C LEU A 388 8.05 25.28 -1.01
N ILE A 389 7.45 25.76 0.09
CA ILE A 389 6.17 26.48 0.05
C ILE A 389 6.30 27.79 -0.73
N GLN A 390 7.39 28.55 -0.54
CA GLN A 390 7.62 29.80 -1.29
C GLN A 390 7.71 29.54 -2.80
N ARG A 391 8.32 28.41 -3.21
CA ARG A 391 8.33 28.01 -4.62
C ARG A 391 6.93 27.76 -5.17
N LEU A 392 6.07 27.09 -4.40
CA LEU A 392 4.66 26.88 -4.78
C LEU A 392 3.87 28.18 -4.88
N GLU A 393 4.12 29.15 -4.00
CA GLU A 393 3.54 30.51 -4.08
C GLU A 393 3.92 31.22 -5.40
N LEU A 394 5.13 30.94 -5.91
CA LEU A 394 5.61 31.42 -7.21
C LEU A 394 5.17 30.55 -8.40
N LYS A 395 4.33 29.53 -8.17
CA LYS A 395 3.92 28.53 -9.17
C LYS A 395 5.10 27.78 -9.82
N VAL A 396 6.17 27.58 -9.05
CA VAL A 396 7.37 26.83 -9.45
C VAL A 396 7.36 25.46 -8.76
N PRO A 397 7.82 24.37 -9.42
CA PRO A 397 7.95 23.07 -8.78
C PRO A 397 8.85 23.14 -7.53
N PRO A 398 8.43 22.59 -6.37
CA PRO A 398 9.22 22.55 -5.14
C PRO A 398 10.32 21.48 -5.21
N SER A 399 11.24 21.63 -6.16
CA SER A 399 12.25 20.62 -6.54
C SER A 399 13.67 20.93 -6.09
N GLU A 400 13.92 22.12 -5.58
CA GLU A 400 15.26 22.62 -5.24
C GLU A 400 15.16 23.59 -4.07
N LEU A 401 16.26 23.71 -3.33
CA LEU A 401 16.49 24.69 -2.28
C LEU A 401 17.59 25.65 -2.74
N GLY A 402 17.62 26.86 -2.19
CA GLY A 402 18.57 27.91 -2.56
C GLY A 402 18.24 28.61 -3.87
N ILE A 403 19.21 29.43 -4.31
CA ILE A 403 19.14 30.26 -5.51
C ILE A 403 20.30 29.85 -6.42
N TYR A 404 20.04 29.69 -7.72
CA TYR A 404 21.07 29.37 -8.71
C TYR A 404 22.26 30.35 -8.64
N PRO A 405 23.52 29.87 -8.72
CA PRO A 405 23.93 28.48 -8.96
C PRO A 405 24.01 27.58 -7.71
N ASP A 406 23.78 28.13 -6.52
CA ASP A 406 23.95 27.46 -5.22
C ASP A 406 22.66 26.73 -4.80
N THR A 407 22.21 25.78 -5.62
CA THR A 407 21.01 24.99 -5.34
C THR A 407 21.32 23.64 -4.69
N ALA A 408 20.43 23.18 -3.80
CA ALA A 408 20.47 21.85 -3.21
C ALA A 408 19.20 21.06 -3.52
N LEU A 409 19.32 19.73 -3.56
CA LEU A 409 18.19 18.82 -3.76
C LEU A 409 17.46 18.56 -2.43
N PRO A 410 16.16 18.86 -2.32
CA PRO A 410 15.35 18.50 -1.16
C PRO A 410 15.00 17.01 -1.18
N ALA A 411 14.52 16.51 -0.04
CA ALA A 411 13.83 15.24 0.00
C ALA A 411 12.47 15.35 -0.72
N TRP A 412 12.09 14.33 -1.50
CA TRP A 412 10.79 14.33 -2.19
C TRP A 412 9.62 14.32 -1.19
N GLN A 413 9.82 13.79 0.02
CA GLN A 413 8.86 13.85 1.12
C GLN A 413 8.56 15.29 1.54
N SER A 414 9.57 16.16 1.55
CA SER A 414 9.42 17.59 1.85
C SER A 414 8.63 18.32 0.76
N ALA A 415 8.89 18.00 -0.52
CA ALA A 415 8.12 18.53 -1.64
C ALA A 415 6.63 18.14 -1.55
N LEU A 416 6.36 16.88 -1.18
CA LEU A 416 5.01 16.37 -0.97
C LEU A 416 4.30 17.10 0.18
N LEU A 417 4.98 17.28 1.32
CA LEU A 417 4.42 17.97 2.48
C LEU A 417 4.22 19.47 2.24
N ALA A 418 5.11 20.12 1.48
CA ALA A 418 4.91 21.50 1.03
C ALA A 418 3.63 21.62 0.17
N GLY A 419 3.42 20.66 -0.73
CA GLY A 419 2.18 20.54 -1.51
C GLY A 419 0.93 20.42 -0.63
N TRP A 420 0.97 19.58 0.40
CA TRP A 420 -0.09 19.47 1.40
C TRP A 420 -0.34 20.78 2.15
N ALA A 421 0.70 21.42 2.69
CA ALA A 421 0.59 22.66 3.44
C ALA A 421 -0.03 23.79 2.60
N PHE A 422 0.42 23.93 1.35
CA PHE A 422 -0.10 24.91 0.41
C PHE A 422 -1.58 24.63 0.05
N THR A 423 -1.90 23.37 -0.21
CA THR A 423 -3.27 22.92 -0.50
C THR A 423 -4.22 23.16 0.67
N LEU A 424 -3.77 22.89 1.90
CA LEU A 424 -4.54 23.16 3.12
C LEU A 424 -4.78 24.65 3.30
N HIS A 425 -3.80 25.50 2.98
CA HIS A 425 -4.00 26.95 3.02
C HIS A 425 -5.17 27.38 2.14
N GLY A 426 -5.20 26.87 0.91
CA GLY A 426 -6.27 27.11 -0.05
C GLY A 426 -7.64 26.61 0.41
N LYS A 427 -7.70 25.47 1.12
CA LYS A 427 -8.95 24.96 1.72
C LYS A 427 -9.48 25.86 2.85
N HIS A 428 -8.59 26.56 3.56
CA HIS A 428 -8.92 27.39 4.72
C HIS A 428 -9.00 28.88 4.37
N SER A 429 -9.61 29.22 3.23
CA SER A 429 -10.07 30.58 2.94
C SER A 429 -10.85 31.08 4.16
N THR A 430 -10.41 32.20 4.71
CA THR A 430 -10.91 32.80 5.94
C THR A 430 -12.43 32.99 5.91
N PRO A 431 -13.09 33.15 7.07
CA PRO A 431 -14.50 33.57 7.15
C PRO A 431 -14.83 34.84 6.36
N THR A 432 -13.82 35.59 5.89
CA THR A 432 -13.96 36.79 5.04
C THR A 432 -14.05 36.50 3.54
N GLY A 433 -13.83 35.26 3.08
CA GLY A 433 -14.11 34.84 1.70
C GLY A 433 -13.11 35.27 0.62
N ASP A 434 -11.92 35.77 0.97
CA ASP A 434 -11.04 36.45 0.01
C ASP A 434 -10.04 35.55 -0.74
N VAL A 435 -10.01 34.23 -0.49
CA VAL A 435 -9.16 33.30 -1.26
C VAL A 435 -10.03 32.37 -2.08
N ASP A 436 -10.24 32.72 -3.34
CA ASP A 436 -10.90 31.88 -4.35
C ASP A 436 -9.91 30.79 -4.80
N PHE A 437 -9.68 29.79 -3.94
CA PHE A 437 -8.82 28.65 -4.27
C PHE A 437 -9.63 27.65 -5.11
N SER A 438 -9.48 27.75 -6.42
CA SER A 438 -10.27 26.98 -7.38
C SER A 438 -9.81 25.51 -7.46
N ILE A 439 -10.66 24.64 -8.01
CA ILE A 439 -10.27 23.26 -8.38
C ILE A 439 -9.00 23.27 -9.28
N GLY A 440 -8.88 24.26 -10.16
CA GLY A 440 -7.70 24.43 -11.02
C GLY A 440 -6.41 24.72 -10.24
N ASP A 441 -6.49 25.35 -9.08
CA ASP A 441 -5.33 25.59 -8.21
C ASP A 441 -4.86 24.30 -7.54
N TYR A 442 -5.79 23.43 -7.09
CA TYR A 442 -5.43 22.09 -6.60
C TYR A 442 -4.69 21.27 -7.66
N ASP A 443 -5.23 21.25 -8.89
CA ASP A 443 -4.61 20.52 -9.99
C ASP A 443 -3.24 21.10 -10.37
N THR A 444 -3.08 22.42 -10.25
CA THR A 444 -1.79 23.08 -10.47
C THR A 444 -0.76 22.64 -9.43
N VAL A 445 -1.11 22.67 -8.14
CA VAL A 445 -0.21 22.24 -7.05
C VAL A 445 0.18 20.78 -7.23
N ARG A 446 -0.79 19.89 -7.49
CA ARG A 446 -0.54 18.46 -7.76
C ARG A 446 0.45 18.24 -8.90
N LYS A 447 0.27 18.94 -10.03
CA LYS A 447 1.19 18.89 -11.18
C LYS A 447 2.59 19.42 -10.84
N LEU A 448 2.68 20.50 -10.08
CA LEU A 448 3.97 21.06 -9.64
C LEU A 448 4.71 20.09 -8.72
N VAL A 449 4.02 19.45 -7.78
CA VAL A 449 4.60 18.45 -6.87
C VAL A 449 5.03 17.20 -7.64
N LEU A 450 4.21 16.70 -8.57
CA LEU A 450 4.58 15.57 -9.45
C LEU A 450 5.86 15.86 -10.25
N ARG A 451 5.93 17.04 -10.88
CA ARG A 451 7.13 17.50 -11.59
C ARG A 451 8.33 17.65 -10.67
N ALA A 452 8.11 18.09 -9.44
CA ALA A 452 9.20 18.23 -8.49
C ALA A 452 9.81 16.90 -8.10
N ILE A 453 8.97 15.89 -7.84
CA ILE A 453 9.41 14.52 -7.54
C ILE A 453 10.20 13.94 -8.70
N GLU A 454 9.70 14.06 -9.93
CA GLU A 454 10.40 13.61 -11.14
C GLU A 454 11.74 14.35 -11.32
N GLY A 455 11.75 15.67 -11.11
CA GLY A 455 12.96 16.49 -11.18
C GLY A 455 14.02 16.09 -10.15
N ILE A 456 13.61 15.86 -8.89
CA ILE A 456 14.51 15.42 -7.81
C ILE A 456 15.15 14.07 -8.18
N ASP A 457 14.35 13.11 -8.63
CA ASP A 457 14.82 11.78 -9.02
C ASP A 457 15.83 11.84 -10.20
N LEU A 458 15.49 12.60 -11.25
CA LEU A 458 16.36 12.78 -12.41
C LEU A 458 17.69 13.44 -12.05
N GLN A 459 17.67 14.48 -11.20
CA GLN A 459 18.89 15.15 -10.76
C GLN A 459 19.75 14.23 -9.88
N GLN A 460 19.14 13.41 -9.01
CA GLN A 460 19.85 12.39 -8.24
C GLN A 460 20.51 11.33 -9.14
N GLU A 461 19.82 10.88 -10.18
CA GLU A 461 20.37 9.94 -11.15
C GLU A 461 21.52 10.57 -11.93
N TYR A 462 21.36 11.80 -12.43
CA TYR A 462 22.38 12.52 -13.17
C TYR A 462 23.65 12.78 -12.33
N ALA A 463 23.49 13.10 -11.04
CA ALA A 463 24.62 13.28 -10.13
C ALA A 463 25.47 12.01 -9.98
N LYS A 464 24.87 10.81 -10.04
CA LYS A 464 25.62 9.54 -10.02
C LYS A 464 26.49 9.36 -11.25
N TYR A 465 26.04 9.83 -12.41
CA TYR A 465 26.81 9.75 -13.66
C TYR A 465 27.92 10.79 -13.75
N ILE A 466 27.74 12.00 -13.19
CA ILE A 466 28.81 13.00 -13.14
C ILE A 466 29.92 12.60 -12.15
N ALA A 467 29.55 11.93 -11.06
CA ALA A 467 30.52 11.52 -10.02
C ALA A 467 31.33 10.28 -10.39
N ALA A 468 30.89 9.50 -11.39
CA ALA A 468 31.56 8.30 -11.91
C ALA A 468 32.54 8.66 -13.02
#